data_AF-A0A968MCQ4-F1
#
_entry.id   AF-A0A968MCQ4-F1
#
_cell.length_a   1.000
_cell.length_b   1.000
_cell.length_c   1.000
_cell.angle_alpha   90.00
_cell.angle_beta   90.00
_cell.angle_gamma   90.00
#
_symmetry.space_group_name_H-M   'P 1'
#
loop_
_entity.id
_entity.type
_entity.pdbx_description
1 polymer ?
#
loop_
_entity_poly.entity_id
_entity_poly.type
_entity_poly.pdbx_seq_one_letter_code
_entity_poly.pdbx_strand_id
1 'polypeptide(L)'
;MLGSTLASCSSGTDLSPTALSDANNTESLSTAAFESPLTIGGFVLIDADSDQPISTYNPLLSGTTLYLDQLPTNVNLIALASADTESVQFGLNASPSFRIENEPPYAIQGDDKGNYKPWQLQPGTYQITATAFSNNRATGLAGEPQALQFQVEATTPETPSEHSVITGIQLINADTDQPIQGYAPLLDGAVISLAFLPTRNLNILVETTSEVESVRFALNDQANYRTENVAPYAIGGDKDSDYYAWTPPTGEVVLTIRAYSQDSGQGTELGTTTLRLNVSDSPLSTPTPTPEPTATPTPLPTPTAPPTPTAGFQPGIDLISLHYDHAPDRDDGHSAAADRTILQTEFSCDFIRDYTTPVAGAYGENANTYRPDSEAVMATVFNPCGGFINAHRDWPGAVALLVSRWSQILTSGGEIWVKEGGQSDITADVVREIKIQFPAIDTRTRIHVIQHSVWNENQTTDADLAYVRQETNYIKIRDANSYLNRSGGDNTFEQAALAHPLFGPSWQSAFNYYNPDNRLDFSDTGELMYILGLGELNIDQFRQRYLD
;
A
#
# COMPACT_ATOMS: atom_id res chain seq x y z
N MET A 1 47.00 -84.34 32.23
CA MET A 1 46.20 -85.40 31.58
C MET A 1 44.88 -84.78 31.14
N LEU A 2 44.54 -84.95 29.85
CA LEU A 2 43.21 -85.02 29.19
C LEU A 2 41.99 -84.45 29.96
N GLY A 3 41.06 -83.65 29.43
CA GLY A 3 40.73 -83.17 28.08
C GLY A 3 39.26 -82.66 28.08
N SER A 4 38.92 -81.90 27.02
CA SER A 4 37.58 -81.65 26.41
C SER A 4 36.51 -80.75 27.09
N THR A 5 36.32 -79.55 26.50
CA THR A 5 35.09 -78.92 25.90
C THR A 5 33.73 -79.00 26.62
N LEU A 6 32.84 -77.98 26.64
CA LEU A 6 32.45 -76.94 25.67
C LEU A 6 31.46 -75.93 26.33
N ALA A 7 31.44 -74.68 25.82
CA ALA A 7 30.30 -73.72 25.70
C ALA A 7 29.53 -73.26 26.97
N SER A 8 29.07 -72.01 27.14
CA SER A 8 29.10 -70.76 26.38
C SER A 8 28.61 -69.61 27.30
N CYS A 9 29.16 -68.42 27.06
CA CYS A 9 28.77 -67.04 27.39
C CYS A 9 27.28 -66.78 27.78
N SER A 10 26.91 -65.77 28.58
CA SER A 10 27.61 -64.58 29.11
C SER A 10 26.87 -63.98 30.31
N SER A 11 27.65 -63.41 31.25
CA SER A 11 27.50 -62.15 32.02
C SER A 11 26.10 -61.65 32.42
N GLY A 12 25.87 -61.13 33.62
CA GLY A 12 26.78 -60.68 34.66
C GLY A 12 26.01 -59.81 35.66
N THR A 13 26.25 -60.09 36.93
CA THR A 13 25.81 -59.45 38.18
C THR A 13 26.32 -58.00 38.29
N ASP A 14 25.53 -57.02 38.72
CA ASP A 14 25.15 -56.66 40.11
C ASP A 14 26.04 -55.56 40.73
N LEU A 15 25.36 -54.61 41.41
CA LEU A 15 25.78 -53.57 42.36
C LEU A 15 26.75 -52.43 41.98
N SER A 16 26.24 -51.21 42.17
CA SER A 16 26.92 -49.92 42.41
C SER A 16 27.84 -49.97 43.65
N PRO A 17 28.90 -49.12 43.78
CA PRO A 17 28.69 -47.76 44.33
C PRO A 17 29.76 -46.65 43.99
N THR A 18 29.34 -45.38 44.17
CA THR A 18 30.08 -44.16 44.60
C THR A 18 31.44 -43.73 43.97
N ALA A 19 31.34 -42.66 43.17
CA ALA A 19 31.98 -41.33 43.27
C ALA A 19 33.44 -41.03 42.82
N LEU A 20 33.51 -40.04 41.91
CA LEU A 20 34.55 -39.02 41.59
C LEU A 20 35.56 -39.29 40.46
N SER A 21 35.31 -38.69 39.29
CA SER A 21 36.20 -37.68 38.66
C SER A 21 35.57 -37.04 37.41
N ASP A 22 35.58 -35.70 37.41
CA ASP A 22 35.71 -34.77 36.28
C ASP A 22 34.61 -34.61 35.20
N ALA A 23 34.03 -33.40 35.26
CA ALA A 23 33.64 -32.53 34.15
C ALA A 23 32.81 -33.13 33.01
N ASN A 24 31.49 -33.01 33.11
CA ASN A 24 30.70 -32.56 31.97
C ASN A 24 29.54 -31.69 32.45
N ASN A 25 29.76 -30.39 32.36
CA ASN A 25 28.71 -29.39 32.45
C ASN A 25 28.01 -29.36 31.09
N THR A 26 26.97 -30.18 30.93
CA THR A 26 25.99 -30.02 29.86
C THR A 26 24.64 -29.85 30.52
N GLU A 27 24.33 -28.62 30.91
CA GLU A 27 22.94 -28.21 30.92
C GLU A 27 22.42 -28.37 29.49
N SER A 28 21.56 -29.36 29.29
CA SER A 28 20.70 -29.40 28.12
C SER A 28 19.72 -28.23 28.24
N LEU A 29 20.09 -27.09 27.67
CA LEU A 29 19.12 -26.07 27.32
C LEU A 29 18.18 -26.70 26.30
N SER A 30 16.98 -27.03 26.77
CA SER A 30 15.83 -27.34 25.96
C SER A 30 15.62 -26.16 24.99
N THR A 31 15.98 -26.34 23.73
CA THR A 31 15.51 -25.49 22.64
C THR A 31 14.01 -25.72 22.48
N ALA A 32 13.20 -24.96 23.22
CA ALA A 32 11.81 -24.77 22.84
C ALA A 32 11.86 -24.09 21.46
N ALA A 33 11.44 -24.81 20.42
CA ALA A 33 11.23 -24.22 19.11
C ALA A 33 10.21 -23.08 19.29
N PHE A 34 10.55 -21.89 18.78
CA PHE A 34 9.57 -20.83 18.63
C PHE A 34 8.60 -21.29 17.54
N GLU A 35 7.49 -21.91 17.91
CA GLU A 35 6.38 -22.11 16.99
C GLU A 35 5.79 -20.74 16.67
N SER A 36 5.64 -20.43 15.38
CA SER A 36 5.02 -19.20 14.92
C SER A 36 3.61 -19.08 15.51
N PRO A 37 3.17 -17.91 15.99
CA PRO A 37 1.83 -17.77 16.53
C PRO A 37 0.81 -18.07 15.44
N LEU A 38 -0.17 -18.93 15.74
CA LEU A 38 -1.31 -19.18 14.85
C LEU A 38 -2.17 -17.91 14.78
N THR A 39 -2.37 -17.40 13.57
CA THR A 39 -3.10 -16.14 13.36
C THR A 39 -4.09 -16.25 12.21
N ILE A 40 -5.12 -15.40 12.27
CA ILE A 40 -5.98 -15.08 11.13
C ILE A 40 -5.63 -13.66 10.70
N GLY A 41 -4.97 -13.52 9.55
CA GLY A 41 -4.50 -12.24 9.01
C GLY A 41 -5.58 -11.39 8.34
N GLY A 42 -6.75 -11.96 8.07
CA GLY A 42 -7.86 -11.23 7.46
C GLY A 42 -8.94 -12.14 6.90
N PHE A 43 -9.91 -11.52 6.24
CA PHE A 43 -11.02 -12.22 5.59
C PHE A 43 -11.16 -11.78 4.13
N VAL A 44 -11.51 -12.73 3.26
CA VAL A 44 -11.75 -12.47 1.83
C VAL A 44 -13.17 -12.89 1.50
N LEU A 45 -13.96 -11.95 0.96
CA LEU A 45 -15.27 -12.27 0.40
C LEU A 45 -15.10 -12.88 -0.99
N ILE A 46 -15.76 -14.01 -1.24
CA ILE A 46 -15.65 -14.80 -2.46
C ILE A 46 -16.98 -14.82 -3.17
N ASP A 47 -16.95 -14.70 -4.50
CA ASP A 47 -18.06 -15.09 -5.36
C ASP A 47 -18.05 -16.61 -5.48
N ALA A 48 -19.04 -17.26 -4.89
CA ALA A 48 -19.12 -18.73 -4.85
C ALA A 48 -19.60 -19.34 -6.18
N ASP A 49 -20.06 -18.51 -7.14
CA ASP A 49 -20.41 -18.99 -8.48
C ASP A 49 -19.17 -19.04 -9.40
N SER A 50 -18.20 -18.14 -9.19
CA SER A 50 -16.98 -18.05 -9.99
C SER A 50 -15.70 -18.50 -9.27
N ASP A 51 -15.80 -18.80 -7.98
CA ASP A 51 -14.70 -19.15 -7.08
C ASP A 51 -13.60 -18.07 -6.99
N GLN A 52 -13.94 -16.81 -7.28
CA GLN A 52 -13.01 -15.69 -7.27
C GLN A 52 -13.25 -14.72 -6.11
N PRO A 53 -12.20 -14.02 -5.61
CA PRO A 53 -12.36 -12.89 -4.70
C PRO A 53 -13.23 -11.79 -5.29
N ILE A 54 -14.14 -11.25 -4.46
CA ILE A 54 -14.88 -10.04 -4.79
C ILE A 54 -13.98 -8.85 -4.49
N SER A 55 -13.26 -8.39 -5.52
CA SER A 55 -12.18 -7.41 -5.44
C SER A 55 -12.57 -6.11 -4.75
N THR A 56 -13.82 -5.65 -4.92
CA THR A 56 -14.37 -4.45 -4.27
C THR A 56 -14.28 -4.49 -2.74
N TYR A 57 -14.28 -5.69 -2.15
CA TYR A 57 -14.30 -5.90 -0.70
C TYR A 57 -13.13 -6.78 -0.22
N ASN A 58 -11.99 -6.77 -0.91
CA ASN A 58 -10.84 -7.61 -0.56
C ASN A 58 -9.63 -6.76 -0.08
N PRO A 59 -9.19 -6.88 1.19
CA PRO A 59 -9.78 -7.71 2.25
C PRO A 59 -11.10 -7.13 2.78
N LEU A 60 -11.94 -7.99 3.34
CA LEU A 60 -13.18 -7.56 4.00
C LEU A 60 -12.84 -7.02 5.39
N LEU A 61 -13.05 -5.72 5.58
CA LEU A 61 -12.73 -5.01 6.81
C LEU A 61 -13.92 -4.96 7.77
N SER A 62 -13.61 -4.81 9.06
CA SER A 62 -14.65 -4.60 10.07
C SER A 62 -15.27 -3.22 9.93
N GLY A 63 -16.60 -3.15 10.00
CA GLY A 63 -17.39 -1.94 9.76
C GLY A 63 -17.90 -1.79 8.33
N THR A 64 -17.47 -2.65 7.38
CA THR A 64 -17.95 -2.61 5.99
C THR A 64 -19.47 -2.83 5.91
N THR A 65 -20.14 -2.06 5.04
CA THR A 65 -21.51 -2.35 4.60
C THR A 65 -21.47 -3.02 3.23
N LEU A 66 -22.06 -4.20 3.12
CA LEU A 66 -22.24 -4.96 1.90
C LEU A 66 -23.65 -4.72 1.36
N TYR A 67 -23.76 -4.47 0.07
CA TYR A 67 -25.04 -4.26 -0.60
C TYR A 67 -25.37 -5.44 -1.51
N LEU A 68 -26.51 -6.11 -1.26
CA LEU A 68 -26.89 -7.34 -1.96
C LEU A 68 -27.14 -7.12 -3.46
N ASP A 69 -27.54 -5.92 -3.87
CA ASP A 69 -27.69 -5.51 -5.27
C ASP A 69 -26.36 -5.32 -6.02
N GLN A 70 -25.23 -5.25 -5.29
CA GLN A 70 -23.88 -5.15 -5.84
C GLN A 70 -23.06 -6.44 -5.66
N LEU A 71 -23.65 -7.49 -5.08
CA LEU A 71 -22.99 -8.75 -4.83
C LEU A 71 -23.53 -9.85 -5.76
N PRO A 72 -22.70 -10.86 -6.10
CA PRO A 72 -23.19 -12.13 -6.61
C PRO A 72 -24.23 -12.74 -5.68
N THR A 73 -25.16 -13.51 -6.25
CA THR A 73 -26.24 -14.15 -5.48
C THR A 73 -25.69 -15.14 -4.45
N ASN A 74 -24.59 -15.81 -4.77
CA ASN A 74 -23.93 -16.76 -3.90
C ASN A 74 -22.53 -16.24 -3.54
N VAL A 75 -22.29 -16.03 -2.25
CA VAL A 75 -20.96 -15.63 -1.76
C VAL A 75 -20.38 -16.69 -0.83
N ASN A 76 -19.11 -16.55 -0.44
CA ASN A 76 -18.51 -17.27 0.70
C ASN A 76 -17.49 -16.33 1.37
N LEU A 77 -16.95 -16.73 2.51
CA LEU A 77 -15.95 -15.96 3.25
C LEU A 77 -14.79 -16.87 3.61
N ILE A 78 -13.57 -16.52 3.19
CA ILE A 78 -12.34 -17.22 3.56
C ILE A 78 -11.68 -16.50 4.72
N ALA A 79 -11.15 -17.24 5.69
CA ALA A 79 -10.19 -16.73 6.66
C ALA A 79 -8.76 -17.01 6.19
N LEU A 80 -7.92 -15.97 6.15
CA LEU A 80 -6.51 -16.08 5.79
C LEU A 80 -5.71 -16.51 7.02
N ALA A 81 -5.45 -17.79 7.16
CA ALA A 81 -4.76 -18.35 8.32
C ALA A 81 -3.25 -18.53 8.08
N SER A 82 -2.45 -18.43 9.15
CA SER A 82 -1.00 -18.70 9.11
C SER A 82 -0.69 -20.13 8.64
N ALA A 83 0.51 -20.35 8.07
CA ALA A 83 0.90 -21.60 7.41
C ALA A 83 0.79 -22.86 8.29
N ASP A 84 1.04 -22.75 9.60
CA ASP A 84 0.96 -23.88 10.55
C ASP A 84 -0.47 -24.19 11.02
N THR A 85 -1.48 -23.56 10.42
CA THR A 85 -2.89 -23.83 10.73
C THR A 85 -3.30 -25.15 10.08
N GLU A 86 -3.95 -26.00 10.85
CA GLU A 86 -4.54 -27.25 10.36
C GLU A 86 -6.07 -27.17 10.36
N SER A 87 -6.69 -26.35 11.23
CA SER A 87 -8.12 -26.06 11.12
C SER A 87 -8.50 -24.67 11.58
N VAL A 88 -9.61 -24.15 11.05
CA VAL A 88 -10.21 -22.87 11.48
C VAL A 88 -11.62 -23.12 12.01
N GLN A 89 -11.89 -22.68 13.23
CA GLN A 89 -13.25 -22.61 13.78
C GLN A 89 -13.84 -21.23 13.51
N PHE A 90 -14.96 -21.20 12.78
CA PHE A 90 -15.79 -20.02 12.57
C PHE A 90 -16.93 -19.96 13.59
N GLY A 91 -17.07 -18.82 14.26
CA GLY A 91 -18.31 -18.38 14.88
C GLY A 91 -19.06 -17.40 13.98
N LEU A 92 -20.39 -17.49 13.97
CA LEU A 92 -21.29 -16.61 13.22
C LEU A 92 -22.43 -16.16 14.13
N ASN A 93 -22.50 -14.85 14.39
CA ASN A 93 -23.48 -14.21 15.26
C ASN A 93 -23.52 -14.89 16.64
N ALA A 94 -24.68 -15.37 17.06
CA ALA A 94 -24.86 -16.06 18.34
C ALA A 94 -24.37 -17.52 18.34
N SER A 95 -23.81 -18.02 17.22
CA SER A 95 -23.32 -19.39 17.08
C SER A 95 -21.79 -19.42 17.09
N PRO A 96 -21.13 -19.60 18.26
CA PRO A 96 -19.68 -19.52 18.41
C PRO A 96 -18.89 -20.68 17.76
N SER A 97 -19.59 -21.75 17.35
CA SER A 97 -19.00 -22.90 16.64
C SER A 97 -19.87 -23.23 15.43
N PHE A 98 -20.03 -22.24 14.55
CA PHE A 98 -20.85 -22.34 13.35
C PHE A 98 -20.27 -23.36 12.35
N ARG A 99 -18.96 -23.33 12.13
CA ARG A 99 -18.25 -24.27 11.25
C ARG A 99 -16.84 -24.54 11.76
N ILE A 100 -16.33 -25.75 11.51
CA ILE A 100 -14.91 -26.07 11.59
C ILE A 100 -14.45 -26.50 10.19
N GLU A 101 -13.51 -25.77 9.62
CA GLU A 101 -12.83 -26.12 8.38
C GLU A 101 -11.47 -26.76 8.65
N ASN A 102 -11.16 -27.85 7.93
CA ASN A 102 -9.98 -28.69 8.19
C ASN A 102 -8.96 -28.63 7.05
N GLU A 103 -9.33 -28.06 5.92
CA GLU A 103 -8.44 -28.00 4.76
C GLU A 103 -8.48 -26.57 4.21
N PRO A 104 -7.32 -25.97 3.89
CA PRO A 104 -7.29 -24.69 3.21
C PRO A 104 -7.79 -24.87 1.76
N PRO A 105 -8.53 -23.90 1.20
CA PRO A 105 -8.88 -22.59 1.77
C PRO A 105 -9.97 -22.67 2.87
N TYR A 106 -9.72 -22.05 4.03
CA TYR A 106 -10.66 -22.11 5.15
C TYR A 106 -11.90 -21.23 4.91
N ALA A 107 -12.96 -21.80 4.35
CA ALA A 107 -14.19 -21.10 3.99
C ALA A 107 -15.33 -21.29 5.01
N ILE A 108 -16.09 -20.24 5.31
CA ILE A 108 -17.16 -20.27 6.33
C ILE A 108 -18.36 -21.15 5.96
N GLN A 109 -18.61 -21.38 4.66
CA GLN A 109 -19.52 -22.43 4.18
C GLN A 109 -18.78 -23.65 3.63
N GLY A 110 -17.45 -23.68 3.74
CA GLY A 110 -16.58 -24.69 3.17
C GLY A 110 -16.54 -24.66 1.65
N ASP A 111 -15.73 -25.55 1.11
CA ASP A 111 -15.54 -25.75 -0.32
C ASP A 111 -15.37 -27.25 -0.64
N ASP A 112 -15.22 -27.56 -1.92
CA ASP A 112 -14.69 -28.83 -2.43
C ASP A 112 -13.60 -28.52 -3.45
N LYS A 113 -12.33 -28.57 -3.03
CA LYS A 113 -11.15 -28.31 -3.86
C LYS A 113 -11.18 -26.92 -4.52
N GLY A 114 -11.55 -25.91 -3.74
CA GLY A 114 -11.66 -24.53 -4.20
C GLY A 114 -12.99 -24.19 -4.89
N ASN A 115 -13.93 -25.13 -4.99
CA ASN A 115 -15.32 -24.83 -5.36
C ASN A 115 -16.11 -24.45 -4.11
N TYR A 116 -16.35 -23.16 -3.90
CA TYR A 116 -16.90 -22.63 -2.66
C TYR A 116 -18.40 -22.86 -2.57
N LYS A 117 -18.86 -23.36 -1.41
CA LYS A 117 -20.30 -23.58 -1.22
C LYS A 117 -21.03 -22.24 -1.07
N PRO A 118 -22.24 -22.12 -1.65
CA PRO A 118 -22.97 -20.86 -1.64
C PRO A 118 -23.43 -20.47 -0.23
N TRP A 119 -23.11 -19.24 0.16
CA TRP A 119 -23.69 -18.54 1.30
C TRP A 119 -24.63 -17.44 0.79
N GLN A 120 -25.91 -17.58 1.08
CA GLN A 120 -26.91 -16.55 0.77
C GLN A 120 -27.02 -15.61 1.95
N LEU A 121 -26.39 -14.44 1.83
CA LEU A 121 -26.53 -13.37 2.81
C LEU A 121 -27.95 -12.80 2.82
N GLN A 122 -28.39 -12.37 4.00
CA GLN A 122 -29.64 -11.64 4.22
C GLN A 122 -29.33 -10.30 4.87
N PRO A 123 -30.15 -9.25 4.67
CA PRO A 123 -29.93 -7.97 5.33
C PRO A 123 -29.84 -8.10 6.86
N GLY A 124 -28.88 -7.40 7.46
CA GLY A 124 -28.62 -7.43 8.90
C GLY A 124 -27.14 -7.25 9.26
N THR A 125 -26.84 -7.23 10.55
CA THR A 125 -25.47 -7.18 11.06
C THR A 125 -24.91 -8.58 11.27
N TYR A 126 -23.69 -8.81 10.79
CA TYR A 126 -22.96 -10.06 10.92
C TYR A 126 -21.76 -9.86 11.83
N GLN A 127 -21.57 -10.80 12.76
CA GLN A 127 -20.38 -10.91 13.60
C GLN A 127 -19.73 -12.27 13.35
N ILE A 128 -18.54 -12.25 12.77
CA ILE A 128 -17.73 -13.44 12.53
C ILE A 128 -16.59 -13.45 13.53
N THR A 129 -16.29 -14.63 14.05
CA THR A 129 -15.03 -14.91 14.75
C THR A 129 -14.36 -16.07 14.04
N ALA A 130 -13.04 -16.00 13.83
CA ALA A 130 -12.26 -17.10 13.28
C ALA A 130 -11.07 -17.37 14.21
N THR A 131 -10.89 -18.64 14.57
CA THR A 131 -9.78 -19.08 15.43
C THR A 131 -9.02 -20.18 14.70
N ALA A 132 -7.72 -19.98 14.47
CA ALA A 132 -6.82 -20.97 13.90
C ALA A 132 -6.39 -22.01 14.96
N PHE A 133 -6.25 -23.27 14.53
CA PHE A 133 -5.85 -24.38 15.39
C PHE A 133 -4.72 -25.20 14.75
N SER A 134 -3.79 -25.67 15.58
CA SER A 134 -2.61 -26.42 15.17
C SER A 134 -2.89 -27.86 14.74
N ASN A 135 -4.11 -28.37 14.99
CA ASN A 135 -4.54 -29.68 14.52
C ASN A 135 -5.93 -29.57 13.90
N ASN A 136 -6.28 -30.59 13.10
CA ASN A 136 -7.63 -30.78 12.59
C ASN A 136 -8.70 -30.79 13.69
N ARG A 137 -9.92 -30.42 13.29
CA ARG A 137 -11.16 -30.45 14.08
C ARG A 137 -11.17 -29.50 15.27
N ALA A 138 -10.54 -28.33 15.14
CA ALA A 138 -10.40 -27.34 16.19
C ALA A 138 -9.74 -27.92 17.46
N THR A 139 -8.66 -28.68 17.29
CA THR A 139 -7.90 -29.28 18.39
C THR A 139 -6.44 -28.81 18.37
N GLY A 140 -5.68 -29.08 19.43
CA GLY A 140 -4.30 -28.59 19.54
C GLY A 140 -4.19 -27.19 20.13
N LEU A 141 -3.14 -26.46 19.77
CA LEU A 141 -2.97 -25.06 20.16
C LEU A 141 -3.96 -24.20 19.39
N ALA A 142 -4.62 -23.27 20.09
CA ALA A 142 -5.51 -22.28 19.49
C ALA A 142 -4.77 -20.94 19.38
N GLY A 143 -4.90 -20.29 18.23
CA GLY A 143 -4.50 -18.89 18.04
C GLY A 143 -5.49 -17.92 18.70
N GLU A 144 -5.13 -16.63 18.70
CA GLU A 144 -6.06 -15.59 19.14
C GLU A 144 -7.23 -15.46 18.14
N PRO A 145 -8.50 -15.41 18.59
CA PRO A 145 -9.63 -15.25 17.69
C PRO A 145 -9.63 -13.88 17.01
N GLN A 146 -9.71 -13.86 15.67
CA GLN A 146 -9.92 -12.64 14.90
C GLN A 146 -11.42 -12.39 14.71
N ALA A 147 -11.88 -11.20 15.07
CA ALA A 147 -13.25 -10.77 14.87
C ALA A 147 -13.42 -9.94 13.59
N LEU A 148 -14.57 -10.08 12.95
CA LEU A 148 -15.03 -9.26 11.85
C LEU A 148 -16.50 -8.92 12.07
N GLN A 149 -16.84 -7.63 12.00
CA GLN A 149 -18.22 -7.18 12.01
C GLN A 149 -18.53 -6.46 10.70
N PHE A 150 -19.63 -6.79 10.04
CA PHE A 150 -20.09 -6.07 8.85
C PHE A 150 -21.62 -5.96 8.81
N GLN A 151 -22.12 -5.02 8.02
CA GLN A 151 -23.54 -4.82 7.79
C GLN A 151 -23.90 -5.31 6.38
N VAL A 152 -25.07 -5.91 6.22
CA VAL A 152 -25.63 -6.27 4.92
C VAL A 152 -26.92 -5.50 4.73
N GLU A 153 -27.05 -4.83 3.60
CA GLU A 153 -28.25 -4.11 3.19
C GLU A 153 -28.77 -4.65 1.86
N ALA A 154 -30.09 -4.59 1.67
CA ALA A 154 -30.76 -5.17 0.51
C ALA A 154 -30.40 -4.44 -0.79
N THR A 155 -30.26 -3.13 -0.70
CA THR A 155 -29.94 -2.25 -1.82
C THR A 155 -28.96 -1.20 -1.33
N THR A 156 -28.08 -0.76 -2.21
CA THR A 156 -27.40 0.52 -2.04
C THR A 156 -28.43 1.62 -1.68
N PRO A 157 -28.14 2.54 -0.74
CA PRO A 157 -28.98 3.71 -0.55
C PRO A 157 -29.15 4.37 -1.90
N GLU A 158 -30.39 4.70 -2.29
CA GLU A 158 -30.66 5.48 -3.49
C GLU A 158 -29.95 6.84 -3.37
N THR A 159 -28.70 6.86 -3.80
CA THR A 159 -28.14 8.02 -4.46
C THR A 159 -28.82 8.02 -5.82
N PRO A 160 -29.45 9.12 -6.28
CA PRO A 160 -30.05 9.15 -7.61
C PRO A 160 -28.99 8.77 -8.64
N SER A 161 -29.01 7.49 -9.06
CA SER A 161 -28.29 6.97 -10.21
C SER A 161 -29.21 7.14 -11.39
N GLU A 162 -29.31 8.38 -11.88
CA GLU A 162 -29.58 8.60 -13.29
C GLU A 162 -28.25 9.05 -13.90
N HIS A 163 -28.01 8.72 -15.18
CA HIS A 163 -26.82 9.11 -15.94
C HIS A 163 -26.18 10.38 -15.38
N SER A 164 -24.91 10.34 -14.96
CA SER A 164 -24.26 11.56 -14.45
C SER A 164 -24.14 12.55 -15.60
N VAL A 165 -25.17 13.38 -15.75
CA VAL A 165 -25.21 14.47 -16.73
C VAL A 165 -24.17 15.53 -16.40
N ILE A 166 -23.60 15.49 -15.18
CA ILE A 166 -22.38 16.20 -14.80
C ILE A 166 -21.21 15.26 -15.08
N THR A 167 -20.41 15.58 -16.08
CA THR A 167 -19.32 14.73 -16.60
C THR A 167 -17.95 15.15 -16.09
N GLY A 168 -17.83 16.33 -15.49
CA GLY A 168 -16.58 16.85 -14.93
C GLY A 168 -16.79 18.11 -14.09
N ILE A 169 -15.94 18.32 -13.09
CA ILE A 169 -15.89 19.53 -12.28
C ILE A 169 -14.42 19.92 -12.15
N GLN A 170 -14.06 21.18 -12.35
CA GLN A 170 -12.65 21.63 -12.36
C GLN A 170 -12.52 22.99 -11.67
N LEU A 171 -11.42 23.19 -10.92
CA LEU A 171 -11.02 24.52 -10.44
C LEU A 171 -10.28 25.26 -11.55
N ILE A 172 -10.67 26.50 -11.85
CA ILE A 172 -10.11 27.32 -12.93
C ILE A 172 -9.33 28.49 -12.34
N ASN A 173 -8.18 28.80 -12.95
CA ASN A 173 -7.48 30.07 -12.79
C ASN A 173 -8.15 31.09 -13.72
N ALA A 174 -8.89 32.03 -13.15
CA ALA A 174 -9.63 33.05 -13.91
C ALA A 174 -8.74 34.16 -14.48
N ASP A 175 -7.45 34.23 -14.13
CA ASP A 175 -6.52 35.15 -14.80
C ASP A 175 -5.99 34.57 -16.12
N THR A 176 -6.01 33.24 -16.26
CA THR A 176 -5.45 32.54 -17.43
C THR A 176 -6.49 31.73 -18.22
N ASP A 177 -7.72 31.63 -17.71
CA ASP A 177 -8.79 30.78 -18.24
C ASP A 177 -8.38 29.31 -18.41
N GLN A 178 -7.52 28.80 -17.53
CA GLN A 178 -7.02 27.42 -17.58
C GLN A 178 -7.35 26.66 -16.30
N PRO A 179 -7.56 25.34 -16.38
CA PRO A 179 -7.67 24.49 -15.20
C PRO A 179 -6.43 24.58 -14.31
N ILE A 180 -6.64 24.55 -13.00
CA ILE A 180 -5.55 24.48 -12.03
C ILE A 180 -5.14 23.00 -11.87
N GLN A 181 -3.87 22.72 -12.16
CA GLN A 181 -3.26 21.40 -11.99
C GLN A 181 -3.46 20.90 -10.55
N GLY A 182 -3.86 19.63 -10.41
CA GLY A 182 -4.22 19.02 -9.12
C GLY A 182 -5.70 19.20 -8.72
N TYR A 183 -6.46 20.05 -9.40
CA TYR A 183 -7.89 20.28 -9.14
C TYR A 183 -8.77 20.14 -10.41
N ALA A 184 -8.31 19.33 -11.37
CA ALA A 184 -9.02 18.97 -12.59
C ALA A 184 -8.89 17.45 -12.81
N PRO A 185 -9.82 16.64 -12.27
CA PRO A 185 -11.09 17.04 -11.66
C PRO A 185 -10.96 17.56 -10.21
N LEU A 186 -11.93 18.37 -9.79
CA LEU A 186 -12.14 18.80 -8.41
C LEU A 186 -13.06 17.79 -7.69
N LEU A 187 -12.53 17.14 -6.66
CA LEU A 187 -13.19 16.01 -5.99
C LEU A 187 -13.82 16.41 -4.63
N ASP A 188 -14.76 15.59 -4.14
CA ASP A 188 -15.31 15.72 -2.78
C ASP A 188 -14.19 15.53 -1.75
N GLY A 189 -14.15 16.36 -0.71
CA GLY A 189 -13.07 16.37 0.28
C GLY A 189 -11.85 17.22 -0.08
N ALA A 190 -11.80 17.84 -1.27
CA ALA A 190 -10.61 18.57 -1.71
C ALA A 190 -10.25 19.75 -0.77
N VAL A 191 -8.97 19.82 -0.41
CA VAL A 191 -8.40 20.93 0.38
C VAL A 191 -7.83 21.97 -0.58
N ILE A 192 -8.33 23.21 -0.52
CA ILE A 192 -7.90 24.31 -1.38
C ILE A 192 -7.15 25.33 -0.53
N SER A 193 -5.82 25.39 -0.67
CA SER A 193 -5.01 26.42 -0.02
C SER A 193 -4.78 27.60 -0.94
N LEU A 194 -5.48 28.71 -0.70
CA LEU A 194 -5.39 29.94 -1.49
C LEU A 194 -3.98 30.57 -1.46
N ALA A 195 -3.14 30.18 -0.50
CA ALA A 195 -1.75 30.62 -0.39
C ALA A 195 -0.81 29.94 -1.39
N PHE A 196 -1.17 28.75 -1.91
CA PHE A 196 -0.33 27.95 -2.81
C PHE A 196 -0.85 27.91 -4.25
N LEU A 197 -2.02 28.49 -4.50
CA LEU A 197 -2.53 28.62 -5.86
C LEU A 197 -1.78 29.70 -6.63
N PRO A 198 -1.63 29.56 -7.95
CA PRO A 198 -1.03 30.59 -8.80
C PRO A 198 -1.83 31.90 -8.82
N THR A 199 -3.09 31.87 -8.37
CA THR A 199 -3.96 33.03 -8.24
C THR A 199 -5.00 32.83 -7.12
N ARG A 200 -5.67 33.93 -6.76
CA ARG A 200 -6.89 33.97 -5.93
C ARG A 200 -8.14 34.33 -6.72
N ASN A 201 -7.97 34.70 -7.99
CA ASN A 201 -9.03 34.88 -8.95
C ASN A 201 -9.36 33.49 -9.51
N LEU A 202 -10.28 32.79 -8.86
CA LEU A 202 -10.62 31.41 -9.19
C LEU A 202 -11.98 31.33 -9.89
N ASN A 203 -12.32 30.16 -10.40
CA ASN A 203 -13.68 29.80 -10.79
C ASN A 203 -13.85 28.27 -10.65
N ILE A 204 -15.07 27.76 -10.74
CA ILE A 204 -15.34 26.31 -10.82
C ILE A 204 -16.15 26.08 -12.08
N LEU A 205 -15.60 25.29 -13.00
CA LEU A 205 -16.25 24.85 -14.22
C LEU A 205 -16.96 23.52 -13.98
N VAL A 206 -18.20 23.41 -14.46
CA VAL A 206 -18.97 22.17 -14.51
C VAL A 206 -19.20 21.78 -15.96
N GLU A 207 -18.72 20.60 -16.33
CA GLU A 207 -18.92 19.98 -17.63
C GLU A 207 -20.15 19.07 -17.57
N THR A 208 -20.99 19.13 -18.59
CA THR A 208 -22.24 18.37 -18.63
C THR A 208 -22.51 17.72 -19.98
N THR A 209 -23.46 16.78 -20.01
CA THR A 209 -24.06 16.30 -21.26
C THR A 209 -24.95 17.37 -21.91
N SER A 210 -25.30 17.19 -23.18
CA SER A 210 -26.02 18.18 -24.00
C SER A 210 -27.51 18.36 -23.65
N GLU A 211 -28.04 17.53 -22.76
CA GLU A 211 -29.43 17.59 -22.28
C GLU A 211 -29.62 18.54 -21.09
N VAL A 212 -28.52 19.03 -20.50
CA VAL A 212 -28.56 20.06 -19.46
C VAL A 212 -28.72 21.42 -20.14
N GLU A 213 -29.75 22.17 -19.72
CA GLU A 213 -29.97 23.54 -20.15
C GLU A 213 -29.48 24.54 -19.09
N SER A 214 -29.57 24.18 -17.79
CA SER A 214 -29.01 25.03 -16.73
C SER A 214 -28.39 24.26 -15.57
N VAL A 215 -27.41 24.90 -14.92
CA VAL A 215 -26.74 24.39 -13.72
C VAL A 215 -26.93 25.37 -12.58
N ARG A 216 -27.42 24.88 -11.44
CA ARG A 216 -27.58 25.64 -10.21
C ARG A 216 -26.52 25.25 -9.19
N PHE A 217 -25.80 26.25 -8.72
CA PHE A 217 -24.85 26.14 -7.63
C PHE A 217 -25.51 26.57 -6.32
N ALA A 218 -25.48 25.71 -5.31
CA ALA A 218 -25.76 26.02 -3.92
C ALA A 218 -24.43 26.03 -3.16
N LEU A 219 -24.17 27.08 -2.39
CA LEU A 219 -22.91 27.27 -1.69
C LEU A 219 -23.18 27.47 -0.19
N ASN A 220 -22.74 26.52 0.62
CA ASN A 220 -23.03 26.43 2.05
C ASN A 220 -24.54 26.49 2.29
N ASP A 221 -24.99 27.41 3.15
CA ASP A 221 -26.40 27.62 3.45
C ASP A 221 -27.17 28.37 2.35
N GLN A 222 -26.48 28.86 1.32
CA GLN A 222 -27.12 29.56 0.20
C GLN A 222 -27.58 28.57 -0.87
N ALA A 223 -28.82 28.13 -0.74
CA ALA A 223 -29.46 27.15 -1.65
C ALA A 223 -29.41 27.54 -3.14
N ASN A 224 -29.43 28.84 -3.45
CA ASN A 224 -29.30 29.37 -4.81
C ASN A 224 -28.18 30.43 -4.82
N TYR A 225 -26.92 29.97 -4.85
CA TYR A 225 -25.78 30.87 -5.01
C TYR A 225 -25.74 31.46 -6.42
N ARG A 226 -25.87 30.58 -7.42
CA ARG A 226 -25.86 30.95 -8.83
C ARG A 226 -26.67 29.99 -9.68
N THR A 227 -27.18 30.45 -10.81
CA THR A 227 -27.75 29.60 -11.86
C THR A 227 -27.22 30.05 -13.21
N GLU A 228 -26.53 29.17 -13.92
CA GLU A 228 -25.99 29.39 -15.25
C GLU A 228 -26.87 28.69 -16.28
N ASN A 229 -27.23 29.39 -17.37
CA ASN A 229 -28.13 28.91 -18.42
C ASN A 229 -27.42 28.64 -19.75
N VAL A 230 -26.14 28.97 -19.85
CA VAL A 230 -25.36 28.82 -21.08
C VAL A 230 -24.02 28.23 -20.69
N ALA A 231 -23.62 27.14 -21.36
CA ALA A 231 -22.30 26.56 -21.17
C ALA A 231 -21.22 27.53 -21.70
N PRO A 232 -20.05 27.62 -21.04
CA PRO A 232 -19.60 26.83 -19.90
C PRO A 232 -20.31 27.18 -18.58
N TYR A 233 -20.72 26.17 -17.80
CA TYR A 233 -21.40 26.41 -16.53
C TYR A 233 -20.38 26.68 -15.42
N ALA A 234 -20.24 27.94 -15.02
CA ALA A 234 -19.22 28.39 -14.09
C ALA A 234 -19.79 29.04 -12.81
N ILE A 235 -19.25 28.73 -11.62
CA ILE A 235 -19.76 29.29 -10.35
C ILE A 235 -19.54 30.80 -10.22
N GLY A 236 -18.45 31.32 -10.80
CA GLY A 236 -18.17 32.75 -10.96
C GLY A 236 -18.77 33.32 -12.25
N GLY A 237 -19.23 32.45 -13.15
CA GLY A 237 -19.68 32.77 -14.50
C GLY A 237 -18.56 33.06 -15.48
N ASP A 238 -18.97 33.33 -16.70
CA ASP A 238 -18.07 33.70 -17.79
C ASP A 238 -18.72 34.69 -18.77
N LYS A 239 -17.91 35.19 -19.71
CA LYS A 239 -18.37 35.86 -20.92
C LYS A 239 -17.40 35.65 -22.05
N ASP A 240 -17.88 35.19 -23.20
CA ASP A 240 -17.06 35.02 -24.41
C ASP A 240 -15.76 34.21 -24.14
N SER A 241 -15.84 33.18 -23.28
CA SER A 241 -14.74 32.32 -22.80
C SER A 241 -13.75 32.94 -21.78
N ASP A 242 -14.03 34.13 -21.26
CA ASP A 242 -13.32 34.75 -20.13
C ASP A 242 -14.06 34.45 -18.82
N TYR A 243 -13.43 33.70 -17.91
CA TYR A 243 -14.03 33.33 -16.63
C TYR A 243 -13.92 34.47 -15.63
N TYR A 244 -15.05 34.88 -15.02
CA TYR A 244 -15.00 35.90 -13.99
C TYR A 244 -14.34 35.39 -12.71
N ALA A 245 -13.59 36.27 -12.05
CA ALA A 245 -12.98 35.97 -10.76
C ALA A 245 -14.04 35.71 -9.67
N TRP A 246 -13.90 34.56 -9.03
CA TRP A 246 -14.60 34.13 -7.83
C TRP A 246 -13.55 33.71 -6.80
N THR A 247 -13.75 34.08 -5.53
CA THR A 247 -12.90 33.63 -4.43
C THR A 247 -13.77 32.85 -3.45
N PRO A 248 -13.49 31.56 -3.21
CA PRO A 248 -14.25 30.78 -2.25
C PRO A 248 -14.11 31.35 -0.83
N PRO A 249 -15.15 31.25 0.01
CA PRO A 249 -15.01 31.51 1.42
C PRO A 249 -14.03 30.50 2.05
N THR A 250 -13.28 30.93 3.07
CA THR A 250 -12.40 30.05 3.85
C THR A 250 -13.20 29.20 4.84
N GLY A 251 -12.69 28.00 5.16
CA GLY A 251 -13.28 27.02 6.06
C GLY A 251 -13.86 25.84 5.29
N GLU A 252 -14.73 25.08 5.96
CA GLU A 252 -15.54 24.08 5.30
C GLU A 252 -16.52 24.75 4.33
N VAL A 253 -16.51 24.29 3.08
CA VAL A 253 -17.36 24.78 2.01
C VAL A 253 -18.14 23.61 1.43
N VAL A 254 -19.46 23.67 1.48
CA VAL A 254 -20.34 22.67 0.86
C VAL A 254 -20.88 23.26 -0.44
N LEU A 255 -20.48 22.69 -1.56
CA LEU A 255 -20.94 23.07 -2.89
C LEU A 255 -21.86 21.97 -3.45
N THR A 256 -23.15 22.24 -3.56
CA THR A 256 -24.08 21.36 -4.27
C THR A 256 -24.39 21.90 -5.65
N ILE A 257 -24.15 21.08 -6.68
CA ILE A 257 -24.35 21.38 -8.10
C ILE A 257 -25.55 20.56 -8.57
N ARG A 258 -26.56 21.23 -9.14
CA ARG A 258 -27.76 20.59 -9.69
C ARG A 258 -27.92 20.96 -11.15
N ALA A 259 -28.00 19.97 -12.03
CA ALA A 259 -28.23 20.13 -13.46
C ALA A 259 -29.72 19.99 -13.77
N TYR A 260 -30.25 20.82 -14.66
CA TYR A 260 -31.67 20.91 -14.99
C TYR A 260 -31.91 20.87 -16.49
N SER A 261 -33.05 20.28 -16.88
CA SER A 261 -33.46 20.15 -18.28
C SER A 261 -34.05 21.41 -18.91
N GLN A 262 -34.22 22.49 -18.14
CA GLN A 262 -34.66 23.79 -18.64
C GLN A 262 -33.83 24.92 -18.05
N ASP A 263 -33.81 26.06 -18.74
CA ASP A 263 -33.27 27.32 -18.24
C ASP A 263 -33.77 27.69 -16.83
N SER A 264 -32.96 28.47 -16.13
CA SER A 264 -33.24 29.08 -14.83
C SER A 264 -33.45 28.06 -13.69
N GLY A 265 -32.87 26.87 -13.82
CA GLY A 265 -33.02 25.75 -12.89
C GLY A 265 -34.48 25.32 -12.75
N GLN A 266 -35.18 25.23 -13.89
CA GLN A 266 -36.54 24.71 -14.00
C GLN A 266 -36.54 23.35 -14.71
N GLY A 267 -37.71 22.74 -14.87
CA GLY A 267 -37.83 21.41 -15.48
C GLY A 267 -37.40 20.30 -14.52
N THR A 268 -36.92 19.20 -15.09
CA THR A 268 -36.48 18.01 -14.35
C THR A 268 -35.05 18.23 -13.86
N GLU A 269 -34.79 17.92 -12.59
CA GLU A 269 -33.40 17.80 -12.09
C GLU A 269 -32.80 16.53 -12.70
N LEU A 270 -31.81 16.71 -13.57
CA LEU A 270 -31.18 15.64 -14.36
C LEU A 270 -30.00 15.00 -13.64
N GLY A 271 -29.40 15.71 -12.68
CA GLY A 271 -28.30 15.19 -11.87
C GLY A 271 -27.90 16.15 -10.76
N THR A 272 -27.34 15.60 -9.69
CA THR A 272 -26.86 16.37 -8.54
C THR A 272 -25.55 15.82 -8.02
N THR A 273 -24.63 16.70 -7.63
CA THR A 273 -23.35 16.36 -7.01
C THR A 273 -23.09 17.32 -5.87
N THR A 274 -22.56 16.83 -4.75
CA THR A 274 -22.15 17.67 -3.63
C THR A 274 -20.67 17.47 -3.35
N LEU A 275 -19.92 18.56 -3.28
CA LEU A 275 -18.52 18.61 -2.89
C LEU A 275 -18.39 19.31 -1.52
N ARG A 276 -17.65 18.71 -0.61
CA ARG A 276 -17.23 19.25 0.67
C ARG A 276 -15.77 19.64 0.53
N LEU A 277 -15.51 20.93 0.39
CA LEU A 277 -14.17 21.49 0.21
C LEU A 277 -13.69 22.07 1.54
N ASN A 278 -12.37 22.06 1.75
CA ASN A 278 -11.78 22.77 2.89
C ASN A 278 -10.83 23.86 2.37
N VAL A 279 -11.25 25.12 2.50
CA VAL A 279 -10.57 26.26 1.89
C VAL A 279 -9.77 27.03 2.96
N SER A 280 -8.49 27.30 2.73
CA SER A 280 -7.66 28.04 3.68
C SER A 280 -6.94 29.23 3.03
N ASP A 281 -6.86 30.34 3.76
CA ASP A 281 -6.21 31.59 3.31
C ASP A 281 -4.81 31.80 3.94
N SER A 282 -4.52 31.06 5.00
CA SER A 282 -3.21 31.00 5.62
C SER A 282 -2.55 29.65 5.31
N PRO A 283 -1.22 29.54 5.24
CA PRO A 283 -0.59 28.25 5.54
C PRO A 283 -1.14 27.83 6.91
N LEU A 284 -1.77 26.66 7.00
CA LEU A 284 -2.54 26.22 8.17
C LEU A 284 -1.82 26.58 9.47
N SER A 285 -2.42 27.46 10.27
CA SER A 285 -1.91 27.77 11.60
C SER A 285 -2.30 26.63 12.53
N THR A 286 -1.30 25.89 13.00
CA THR A 286 -1.46 24.91 14.08
C THR A 286 -2.07 25.58 15.32
N PRO A 287 -3.03 24.96 16.03
CA PRO A 287 -3.46 25.47 17.32
C PRO A 287 -2.26 25.61 18.25
N THR A 288 -2.13 26.77 18.86
CA THR A 288 -1.04 27.10 19.80
C THR A 288 -1.02 26.08 20.94
N PRO A 289 0.09 25.38 21.20
CA PRO A 289 0.20 24.52 22.38
C PRO A 289 0.00 25.35 23.65
N THR A 290 -0.89 24.90 24.51
CA THR A 290 -1.14 25.46 25.85
C THR A 290 0.20 25.65 26.59
N PRO A 291 0.47 26.83 27.20
CA PRO A 291 1.77 27.11 27.80
C PRO A 291 2.01 26.22 29.02
N GLU A 292 3.04 25.39 28.94
CA GLU A 292 3.64 24.69 30.07
C GLU A 292 4.41 25.69 30.96
N PRO A 293 4.35 25.59 32.31
CA PRO A 293 4.83 26.65 33.20
C PRO A 293 6.34 26.90 33.12
N THR A 294 6.70 28.18 33.12
CA THR A 294 8.06 28.73 32.95
C THR A 294 9.01 28.46 34.13
N ALA A 295 10.06 27.68 33.82
CA ALA A 295 11.48 27.68 34.20
C ALA A 295 12.02 28.24 35.54
N THR A 296 12.96 27.47 36.12
CA THR A 296 14.16 28.00 36.82
C THR A 296 15.37 27.92 35.87
N PRO A 297 16.19 28.98 35.71
CA PRO A 297 17.23 29.04 34.67
C PRO A 297 18.49 28.27 35.06
N THR A 298 19.03 27.49 34.13
CA THR A 298 20.38 26.87 34.18
C THR A 298 21.08 27.21 32.86
N PRO A 299 22.40 27.52 32.85
CA PRO A 299 23.01 28.37 31.83
C PRO A 299 23.21 27.67 30.47
N LEU A 300 23.25 28.53 29.45
CA LEU A 300 23.38 28.28 28.01
C LEU A 300 24.36 27.14 27.62
N PRO A 301 23.92 26.14 26.84
CA PRO A 301 24.83 25.22 26.19
C PRO A 301 25.35 25.76 24.84
N THR A 302 26.64 25.48 24.62
CA THR A 302 27.40 25.49 23.36
C THR A 302 26.70 24.69 22.25
N PRO A 303 26.85 25.07 20.95
CA PRO A 303 26.15 24.40 19.84
C PRO A 303 26.49 22.91 19.78
N THR A 304 25.46 22.08 19.99
CA THR A 304 25.52 20.62 19.86
C THR A 304 25.35 20.23 18.40
N ALA A 305 26.11 19.20 18.01
CA ALA A 305 26.09 18.51 16.72
C ALA A 305 24.67 18.07 16.27
N PRO A 306 24.46 17.77 14.97
CA PRO A 306 23.19 17.25 14.45
C PRO A 306 22.76 15.99 15.20
N PRO A 307 21.45 15.73 15.34
CA PRO A 307 20.97 14.55 16.04
C PRO A 307 21.47 13.25 15.36
N THR A 308 21.94 12.34 16.20
CA THR A 308 22.30 10.95 15.91
C THR A 308 20.98 10.13 15.77
N PRO A 309 20.93 9.04 14.98
CA PRO A 309 19.82 8.73 14.06
C PRO A 309 18.55 8.19 14.74
N THR A 310 17.43 8.44 14.06
CA THR A 310 16.15 7.73 14.13
C THR A 310 16.38 6.22 14.13
N ALA A 311 15.57 5.46 14.88
CA ALA A 311 15.63 4.00 14.88
C ALA A 311 15.51 3.46 13.43
N GLY A 312 16.23 2.38 13.09
CA GLY A 312 16.14 1.77 11.75
C GLY A 312 14.73 1.19 11.47
N PHE A 313 14.52 0.73 10.23
CA PHE A 313 13.26 0.15 9.75
C PHE A 313 12.64 -0.85 10.74
N GLN A 314 11.35 -0.71 11.02
CA GLN A 314 10.58 -1.56 11.93
C GLN A 314 9.54 -2.40 11.18
N PRO A 315 9.81 -3.70 10.91
CA PRO A 315 8.86 -4.56 10.21
C PRO A 315 7.52 -4.67 10.94
N GLY A 316 6.41 -4.57 10.19
CA GLY A 316 5.05 -4.64 10.75
C GLY A 316 4.57 -3.35 11.41
N ILE A 317 5.40 -2.30 11.41
CA ILE A 317 5.04 -0.94 11.85
C ILE A 317 5.25 0.03 10.70
N ASP A 318 6.42 -0.05 10.07
CA ASP A 318 6.83 0.80 8.95
C ASP A 318 6.45 0.18 7.60
N LEU A 319 6.36 1.01 6.57
CA LEU A 319 6.06 0.59 5.20
C LEU A 319 7.22 0.89 4.26
N ILE A 320 7.50 -0.04 3.34
CA ILE A 320 8.49 0.12 2.28
C ILE A 320 7.80 0.44 0.95
N SER A 321 8.06 1.61 0.36
CA SER A 321 7.62 1.91 -1.00
C SER A 321 8.74 1.62 -1.99
N LEU A 322 8.51 0.69 -2.92
CA LEU A 322 9.52 0.25 -3.90
C LEU A 322 9.22 0.92 -5.24
N HIS A 323 10.07 1.84 -5.67
CA HIS A 323 9.90 2.56 -6.92
C HIS A 323 10.82 2.00 -8.01
N TYR A 324 10.24 1.82 -9.19
CA TYR A 324 10.90 1.35 -10.41
C TYR A 324 10.42 2.25 -11.57
N ASP A 325 11.33 2.92 -12.25
CA ASP A 325 10.97 3.85 -13.32
C ASP A 325 10.76 3.15 -14.67
N HIS A 326 11.51 2.09 -14.95
CA HIS A 326 11.59 1.37 -16.23
C HIS A 326 11.80 2.32 -17.44
N ALA A 327 12.56 3.39 -17.25
CA ALA A 327 12.73 4.48 -18.20
C ALA A 327 14.16 5.05 -18.14
N PRO A 328 14.99 4.93 -19.21
CA PRO A 328 14.84 4.04 -20.37
C PRO A 328 15.32 2.60 -20.08
N ASP A 329 16.02 2.41 -18.96
CA ASP A 329 16.72 1.20 -18.56
C ASP A 329 15.76 0.15 -17.98
N ARG A 330 16.26 -1.09 -18.01
CA ARG A 330 15.47 -2.31 -17.82
C ARG A 330 15.98 -3.14 -16.64
N ASP A 331 17.08 -2.71 -16.05
CA ASP A 331 17.68 -3.25 -14.84
C ASP A 331 16.73 -3.22 -13.64
N ASP A 332 15.80 -2.26 -13.60
CA ASP A 332 14.65 -2.28 -12.69
C ASP A 332 13.91 -3.62 -12.64
N GLY A 333 13.86 -4.37 -13.75
CA GLY A 333 13.25 -5.70 -13.78
C GLY A 333 14.03 -6.73 -12.95
N HIS A 334 15.37 -6.66 -12.97
CA HIS A 334 16.18 -7.48 -12.06
C HIS A 334 16.10 -6.96 -10.63
N SER A 335 16.11 -5.63 -10.42
CA SER A 335 15.92 -5.01 -9.10
C SER A 335 14.61 -5.48 -8.47
N ALA A 336 13.51 -5.51 -9.22
CA ALA A 336 12.22 -6.03 -8.76
C ALA A 336 12.30 -7.51 -8.33
N ALA A 337 12.96 -8.37 -9.13
CA ALA A 337 13.14 -9.78 -8.78
C ALA A 337 14.05 -9.97 -7.54
N ALA A 338 15.09 -9.15 -7.39
CA ALA A 338 15.98 -9.15 -6.25
C ALA A 338 15.28 -8.65 -4.97
N ASP A 339 14.53 -7.56 -5.06
CA ASP A 339 13.76 -7.00 -3.95
C ASP A 339 12.72 -8.00 -3.45
N ARG A 340 12.01 -8.65 -4.37
CA ARG A 340 11.07 -9.74 -4.04
C ARG A 340 11.74 -10.92 -3.35
N THR A 341 12.95 -11.28 -3.80
CA THR A 341 13.77 -12.35 -3.23
C THR A 341 14.18 -12.02 -1.78
N ILE A 342 14.64 -10.79 -1.53
CA ILE A 342 15.00 -10.32 -0.18
C ILE A 342 13.76 -10.30 0.71
N LEU A 343 12.70 -9.59 0.27
CA LEU A 343 11.54 -9.32 1.11
C LEU A 343 10.80 -10.61 1.51
N GLN A 344 10.70 -11.60 0.62
CA GLN A 344 10.06 -12.87 1.00
C GLN A 344 10.94 -13.72 1.90
N THR A 345 12.26 -13.70 1.69
CA THR A 345 13.20 -14.50 2.49
C THR A 345 13.33 -13.94 3.91
N GLU A 346 13.47 -12.62 4.04
CA GLU A 346 13.63 -11.96 5.34
C GLU A 346 12.29 -11.82 6.08
N PHE A 347 11.17 -11.79 5.34
CA PHE A 347 9.83 -11.64 5.89
C PHE A 347 8.87 -12.71 5.32
N SER A 348 7.88 -12.30 4.52
CA SER A 348 6.87 -13.19 3.95
C SER A 348 6.14 -12.50 2.79
N CYS A 349 5.31 -13.26 2.07
CA CYS A 349 4.40 -12.67 1.09
C CYS A 349 3.29 -11.82 1.71
N ASP A 350 2.86 -12.16 2.92
CA ASP A 350 1.90 -11.33 3.66
C ASP A 350 2.51 -9.98 4.01
N PHE A 351 3.78 -9.97 4.46
CA PHE A 351 4.50 -8.72 4.69
C PHE A 351 4.57 -7.86 3.43
N ILE A 352 4.86 -8.45 2.26
CA ILE A 352 4.91 -7.71 1.00
C ILE A 352 3.53 -7.11 0.68
N ARG A 353 2.45 -7.88 0.81
CA ARG A 353 1.09 -7.40 0.57
C ARG A 353 0.70 -6.24 1.50
N ASP A 354 1.06 -6.35 2.77
CA ASP A 354 0.50 -5.49 3.82
C ASP A 354 1.39 -4.27 4.13
N TYR A 355 2.72 -4.41 4.01
CA TYR A 355 3.73 -3.41 4.39
C TYR A 355 4.66 -2.98 3.26
N THR A 356 4.33 -3.31 2.00
CA THR A 356 5.05 -2.76 0.85
C THR A 356 4.11 -2.15 -0.19
N THR A 357 4.63 -1.21 -0.98
CA THR A 357 3.96 -0.65 -2.17
C THR A 357 4.91 -0.65 -3.36
N PRO A 358 4.94 -1.72 -4.17
CA PRO A 358 5.68 -1.74 -5.42
C PRO A 358 5.02 -0.84 -6.47
N VAL A 359 5.81 0.02 -7.12
CA VAL A 359 5.34 1.02 -8.08
C VAL A 359 6.15 0.93 -9.37
N ALA A 360 5.48 0.61 -10.48
CA ALA A 360 6.06 0.68 -11.81
C ALA A 360 5.74 2.03 -12.46
N GLY A 361 6.70 2.59 -13.20
CA GLY A 361 6.55 3.87 -13.87
C GLY A 361 6.76 5.07 -12.95
N ALA A 362 7.61 4.92 -11.93
CA ALA A 362 8.06 6.01 -11.07
C ALA A 362 9.12 6.88 -11.78
N TYR A 363 8.76 7.45 -12.91
CA TYR A 363 9.63 8.27 -13.76
C TYR A 363 9.34 9.77 -13.63
N GLY A 364 10.23 10.59 -14.15
CA GLY A 364 10.18 12.05 -14.27
C GLY A 364 10.51 12.49 -15.71
N GLU A 365 11.67 13.12 -15.92
CA GLU A 365 12.08 13.76 -17.18
C GLU A 365 12.13 12.80 -18.37
N ASN A 366 12.33 11.50 -18.13
CA ASN A 366 12.48 10.50 -19.18
C ASN A 366 11.21 9.66 -19.42
N ALA A 367 10.04 10.14 -18.99
CA ALA A 367 8.73 9.50 -19.16
C ALA A 367 8.47 8.97 -20.59
N ASN A 368 8.96 9.69 -21.61
CA ASN A 368 8.82 9.30 -23.02
C ASN A 368 9.64 8.06 -23.43
N THR A 369 10.51 7.55 -22.55
CA THR A 369 11.32 6.36 -22.77
C THR A 369 10.88 5.15 -21.97
N TYR A 370 9.78 5.28 -21.22
CA TYR A 370 9.17 4.18 -20.45
C TYR A 370 8.99 2.93 -21.31
N ARG A 371 9.17 1.77 -20.68
CA ARG A 371 9.15 0.45 -21.30
C ARG A 371 7.89 -0.32 -20.87
N PRO A 372 6.77 -0.29 -21.62
CA PRO A 372 5.54 -0.97 -21.21
C PRO A 372 5.66 -2.49 -21.05
N ASP A 373 6.68 -3.11 -21.65
CA ASP A 373 7.02 -4.53 -21.43
C ASP A 373 7.45 -4.84 -19.98
N SER A 374 7.77 -3.82 -19.17
CA SER A 374 8.04 -3.95 -17.74
C SER A 374 6.86 -4.48 -16.94
N GLU A 375 5.63 -4.26 -17.41
CA GLU A 375 4.43 -4.68 -16.70
C GLU A 375 4.40 -6.21 -16.50
N ALA A 376 4.92 -6.97 -17.46
CA ALA A 376 4.99 -8.42 -17.38
C ALA A 376 5.92 -8.91 -16.26
N VAL A 377 7.09 -8.27 -16.08
CA VAL A 377 8.00 -8.60 -14.98
C VAL A 377 7.39 -8.19 -13.65
N MET A 378 6.84 -6.97 -13.54
CA MET A 378 6.20 -6.49 -12.30
C MET A 378 5.03 -7.37 -11.87
N ALA A 379 4.18 -7.78 -12.82
CA ALA A 379 3.08 -8.71 -12.58
C ALA A 379 3.59 -10.08 -12.11
N THR A 380 4.63 -10.62 -12.74
CA THR A 380 5.20 -11.92 -12.34
C THR A 380 5.81 -11.87 -10.95
N VAL A 381 6.46 -10.75 -10.61
CA VAL A 381 7.18 -10.57 -9.35
C VAL A 381 6.21 -10.33 -8.19
N PHE A 382 5.24 -9.41 -8.34
CA PHE A 382 4.47 -8.91 -7.20
C PHE A 382 3.01 -9.40 -7.13
N ASN A 383 2.35 -9.79 -8.23
CA ASN A 383 0.97 -10.28 -8.16
C ASN A 383 0.78 -11.48 -7.20
N PRO A 384 1.72 -12.43 -7.09
CA PRO A 384 1.60 -13.51 -6.11
C PRO A 384 1.50 -13.02 -4.65
N CYS A 385 1.96 -11.80 -4.36
CA CYS A 385 2.12 -11.29 -2.99
C CYS A 385 1.58 -9.85 -2.83
N GLY A 386 0.46 -9.55 -3.51
CA GLY A 386 -0.31 -8.32 -3.29
C GLY A 386 -0.42 -7.39 -4.50
N GLY A 387 0.36 -7.64 -5.55
CA GLY A 387 0.36 -6.82 -6.78
C GLY A 387 1.25 -5.59 -6.68
N PHE A 388 1.13 -4.73 -7.69
CA PHE A 388 1.90 -3.49 -7.83
C PHE A 388 1.00 -2.37 -8.36
N ILE A 389 1.44 -1.13 -8.17
CA ILE A 389 0.81 0.09 -8.65
C ILE A 389 1.45 0.46 -10.00
N ASN A 390 0.62 0.75 -11.01
CA ASN A 390 1.11 1.12 -12.34
C ASN A 390 0.88 2.62 -12.57
N ALA A 391 1.86 3.44 -12.18
CA ALA A 391 1.81 4.89 -12.31
C ALA A 391 1.87 5.36 -13.77
N HIS A 392 2.40 4.54 -14.68
CA HIS A 392 2.37 4.84 -16.11
C HIS A 392 0.94 4.85 -16.67
N ARG A 393 0.09 3.91 -16.23
CA ARG A 393 -1.30 3.80 -16.70
C ARG A 393 -2.20 4.88 -16.10
N ASP A 394 -2.00 5.19 -14.82
CA ASP A 394 -2.84 6.12 -14.06
C ASP A 394 -2.01 6.78 -12.95
N TRP A 395 -1.29 7.84 -13.31
CA TRP A 395 -0.45 8.59 -12.36
C TRP A 395 -1.27 9.19 -11.21
N PRO A 396 -2.41 9.90 -11.45
CA PRO A 396 -3.21 10.42 -10.35
C PRO A 396 -3.74 9.33 -9.42
N GLY A 397 -4.22 8.20 -9.96
CA GLY A 397 -4.67 7.07 -9.17
C GLY A 397 -3.54 6.42 -8.34
N ALA A 398 -2.33 6.34 -8.91
CA ALA A 398 -1.16 5.85 -8.20
C ALA A 398 -0.77 6.76 -7.02
N VAL A 399 -0.73 8.08 -7.23
CA VAL A 399 -0.48 9.07 -6.16
C VAL A 399 -1.53 8.95 -5.07
N ALA A 400 -2.83 8.89 -5.41
CA ALA A 400 -3.91 8.77 -4.44
C ALA A 400 -3.80 7.49 -3.59
N LEU A 401 -3.46 6.35 -4.22
CA LEU A 401 -3.28 5.08 -3.52
C LEU A 401 -2.08 5.11 -2.57
N LEU A 402 -0.95 5.69 -3.01
CA LEU A 402 0.23 5.87 -2.18
C LEU A 402 -0.04 6.79 -0.99
N VAL A 403 -0.71 7.93 -1.19
CA VAL A 403 -1.11 8.85 -0.11
C VAL A 403 -1.98 8.12 0.92
N SER A 404 -2.95 7.33 0.46
CA SER A 404 -3.81 6.52 1.34
C SER A 404 -3.00 5.55 2.19
N ARG A 405 -2.14 4.73 1.56
CA ARG A 405 -1.31 3.73 2.24
C ARG A 405 -0.31 4.37 3.21
N TRP A 406 0.38 5.42 2.78
CA TRP A 406 1.42 6.08 3.57
C TRP A 406 0.83 6.82 4.76
N SER A 407 -0.26 7.57 4.56
CA SER A 407 -0.91 8.30 5.65
C SER A 407 -1.48 7.37 6.72
N GLN A 408 -2.00 6.19 6.35
CA GLN A 408 -2.44 5.18 7.32
C GLN A 408 -1.31 4.73 8.25
N ILE A 409 -0.12 4.45 7.70
CA ILE A 409 1.06 4.04 8.47
C ILE A 409 1.56 5.19 9.35
N LEU A 410 1.68 6.39 8.77
CA LEU A 410 2.16 7.57 9.47
C LEU A 410 1.24 7.99 10.62
N THR A 411 -0.08 7.92 10.43
CA THR A 411 -1.06 8.23 11.49
C THR A 411 -1.09 7.16 12.58
N SER A 412 -0.75 5.92 12.26
CA SER A 412 -0.64 4.81 13.22
C SER A 412 0.68 4.80 14.00
N GLY A 413 1.59 5.72 13.70
CA GLY A 413 2.88 5.85 14.39
C GLY A 413 4.08 5.21 13.69
N GLY A 414 3.89 4.57 12.53
CA GLY A 414 4.98 4.00 11.72
C GLY A 414 5.60 4.99 10.71
N GLU A 415 6.72 4.62 10.11
CA GLU A 415 7.49 5.45 9.18
C GLU A 415 7.40 4.90 7.75
N ILE A 416 7.68 5.76 6.76
CA ILE A 416 7.73 5.37 5.35
C ILE A 416 9.19 5.33 4.89
N TRP A 417 9.58 4.22 4.28
CA TRP A 417 10.91 4.03 3.71
C TRP A 417 10.78 3.82 2.21
N VAL A 418 11.27 4.77 1.42
CA VAL A 418 11.19 4.76 -0.03
C VAL A 418 12.50 4.26 -0.60
N LYS A 419 12.43 3.14 -1.33
CA LYS A 419 13.49 2.70 -2.25
C LYS A 419 13.27 3.42 -3.58
N GLU A 420 14.11 4.40 -3.88
CA GLU A 420 14.07 5.15 -5.15
C GLU A 420 14.94 4.48 -6.21
N GLY A 421 14.43 3.41 -6.83
CA GLY A 421 15.05 2.82 -8.03
C GLY A 421 14.69 3.58 -9.29
N GLY A 422 15.04 4.86 -9.32
CA GLY A 422 14.64 5.78 -10.38
C GLY A 422 14.39 7.19 -9.85
N GLN A 423 13.34 7.82 -10.36
CA GLN A 423 13.12 9.25 -10.23
C GLN A 423 12.10 9.59 -9.16
N SER A 424 12.31 10.71 -8.46
CA SER A 424 11.55 11.04 -7.25
C SER A 424 10.27 11.84 -7.48
N ASP A 425 9.82 12.02 -8.72
CA ASP A 425 8.66 12.83 -9.07
C ASP A 425 7.36 12.31 -8.42
N ILE A 426 7.11 10.99 -8.46
CA ILE A 426 5.93 10.43 -7.80
C ILE A 426 6.02 10.56 -6.27
N THR A 427 7.23 10.46 -5.70
CA THR A 427 7.48 10.70 -4.27
C THR A 427 7.20 12.15 -3.91
N ALA A 428 7.60 13.10 -4.75
CA ALA A 428 7.32 14.51 -4.57
C ALA A 428 5.81 14.77 -4.52
N ASP A 429 5.05 14.22 -5.47
CA ASP A 429 3.60 14.33 -5.53
C ASP A 429 2.91 13.75 -4.29
N VAL A 430 3.31 12.55 -3.86
CA VAL A 430 2.78 11.92 -2.65
C VAL A 430 3.10 12.76 -1.40
N VAL A 431 4.32 13.29 -1.28
CA VAL A 431 4.71 14.11 -0.13
C VAL A 431 3.97 15.45 -0.14
N ARG A 432 3.73 16.08 -1.30
CA ARG A 432 2.86 17.27 -1.41
C ARG A 432 1.48 16.99 -0.85
N GLU A 433 0.85 15.91 -1.33
CA GLU A 433 -0.49 15.53 -0.91
C GLU A 433 -0.57 15.18 0.59
N ILE A 434 0.40 14.43 1.13
CA ILE A 434 0.46 14.13 2.56
C ILE A 434 0.59 15.39 3.40
N LYS A 435 1.44 16.34 2.99
CA LYS A 435 1.60 17.61 3.73
C LYS A 435 0.34 18.49 3.66
N ILE A 436 -0.42 18.40 2.57
CA ILE A 436 -1.70 19.10 2.41
C ILE A 436 -2.77 18.45 3.29
N GLN A 437 -2.93 17.13 3.21
CA GLN A 437 -4.02 16.38 3.85
C GLN A 437 -3.76 16.10 5.33
N PHE A 438 -2.49 15.93 5.71
CA PHE A 438 -2.05 15.54 7.06
C PHE A 438 -0.91 16.44 7.57
N PRO A 439 -1.14 17.77 7.72
CA PRO A 439 -0.09 18.75 8.05
C PRO A 439 0.57 18.53 9.42
N ALA A 440 -0.01 17.72 10.29
CA ALA A 440 0.59 17.33 11.58
C ALA A 440 1.69 16.28 11.44
N ILE A 441 1.77 15.57 10.31
CA ILE A 441 2.84 14.63 10.03
C ILE A 441 4.09 15.41 9.66
N ASP A 442 5.15 15.23 10.45
CA ASP A 442 6.47 15.73 10.09
C ASP A 442 7.12 14.81 9.05
N THR A 443 6.91 15.12 7.77
CA THR A 443 7.44 14.36 6.64
C THR A 443 8.97 14.34 6.60
N ARG A 444 9.64 15.35 7.18
CA ARG A 444 11.12 15.43 7.20
C ARG A 444 11.76 14.42 8.13
N THR A 445 11.01 13.89 9.08
CA THR A 445 11.54 12.93 10.07
C THR A 445 10.96 11.54 9.90
N ARG A 446 9.81 11.38 9.22
CA ARG A 446 9.07 10.12 9.13
C ARG A 446 8.89 9.55 7.71
N ILE A 447 9.36 10.26 6.70
CA ILE A 447 9.47 9.75 5.33
C ILE A 447 10.96 9.75 4.96
N HIS A 448 11.52 8.57 4.77
CA HIS A 448 12.92 8.31 4.49
C HIS A 448 13.07 7.94 3.02
N VAL A 449 13.77 8.76 2.25
CA VAL A 449 13.95 8.53 0.82
C VAL A 449 15.39 8.12 0.57
N ILE A 450 15.60 6.88 0.14
CA ILE A 450 16.94 6.32 -0.09
C ILE A 450 17.22 6.34 -1.58
N GLN A 451 18.34 6.97 -1.98
CA GLN A 451 18.74 7.11 -3.38
C GLN A 451 20.25 6.86 -3.55
N HIS A 452 20.64 6.03 -4.51
CA HIS A 452 22.04 5.64 -4.75
C HIS A 452 22.70 6.35 -5.94
N SER A 453 21.93 6.75 -6.97
CA SER A 453 22.48 7.06 -8.31
C SER A 453 22.37 8.53 -8.64
N VAL A 454 23.48 9.14 -9.08
CA VAL A 454 23.47 10.53 -9.57
C VAL A 454 22.73 10.61 -10.90
N TRP A 455 22.71 9.53 -11.68
CA TRP A 455 21.96 9.48 -12.92
C TRP A 455 20.45 9.57 -12.64
N ASN A 456 19.94 8.80 -11.68
CA ASN A 456 18.54 8.84 -11.23
C ASN A 456 18.12 10.25 -10.77
N GLU A 457 18.99 10.91 -9.97
CA GLU A 457 18.77 12.30 -9.56
C GLU A 457 18.71 13.27 -10.75
N ASN A 458 19.55 13.07 -11.78
CA ASN A 458 19.53 13.91 -12.99
C ASN A 458 18.35 13.63 -13.91
N GLN A 459 17.63 12.52 -13.74
CA GLN A 459 16.39 12.24 -14.47
C GLN A 459 15.16 12.71 -13.71
N THR A 460 15.27 12.97 -12.40
CA THR A 460 14.18 13.59 -11.62
C THR A 460 14.05 15.05 -12.04
N THR A 461 12.83 15.59 -12.16
CA THR A 461 12.68 17.03 -12.45
C THR A 461 13.33 17.86 -11.33
N ASP A 462 14.07 18.92 -11.70
CA ASP A 462 14.85 19.74 -10.76
C ASP A 462 14.03 20.24 -9.57
N ALA A 463 12.77 20.65 -9.82
CA ALA A 463 11.85 21.13 -8.80
C ALA A 463 11.47 20.02 -7.80
N ASP A 464 11.26 18.80 -8.29
CA ASP A 464 10.80 17.66 -7.51
C ASP A 464 11.95 17.06 -6.70
N LEU A 465 13.14 16.99 -7.28
CA LEU A 465 14.35 16.62 -6.54
C LEU A 465 14.65 17.61 -5.40
N ALA A 466 14.56 18.91 -5.68
CA ALA A 466 14.76 19.93 -4.66
C ALA A 466 13.70 19.83 -3.55
N TYR A 467 12.45 19.60 -3.94
CA TYR A 467 11.33 19.45 -3.00
C TYR A 467 11.48 18.23 -2.11
N VAL A 468 11.75 17.04 -2.67
CA VAL A 468 11.90 15.80 -1.90
C VAL A 468 13.08 15.91 -0.93
N ARG A 469 14.22 16.48 -1.35
CA ARG A 469 15.36 16.76 -0.45
C ARG A 469 15.01 17.72 0.69
N GLN A 470 14.12 18.68 0.44
CA GLN A 470 13.72 19.68 1.44
C GLN A 470 12.67 19.15 2.42
N GLU A 471 11.77 18.29 1.97
CA GLU A 471 10.54 17.92 2.69
C GLU A 471 10.54 16.49 3.24
N THR A 472 11.57 15.70 2.99
CA THR A 472 11.75 14.34 3.50
C THR A 472 13.10 14.17 4.19
N ASN A 473 13.31 13.05 4.87
CA ASN A 473 14.64 12.60 5.25
C ASN A 473 15.31 11.95 4.04
N TYR A 474 15.93 12.77 3.19
CA TYR A 474 16.60 12.30 1.98
C TYR A 474 18.02 11.80 2.28
N ILE A 475 18.27 10.53 1.95
CA ILE A 475 19.51 9.82 2.27
C ILE A 475 20.15 9.37 0.96
N LYS A 476 21.26 10.03 0.61
CA LYS A 476 22.13 9.59 -0.48
C LYS A 476 23.08 8.50 0.01
N ILE A 477 22.98 7.31 -0.57
CA ILE A 477 23.90 6.19 -0.27
C ILE A 477 24.99 6.07 -1.32
N ARG A 478 25.96 5.17 -1.08
CA ARG A 478 26.98 4.84 -2.07
C ARG A 478 26.32 4.20 -3.29
N ASP A 479 26.80 4.57 -4.47
CA ASP A 479 26.28 4.07 -5.73
C ASP A 479 26.42 2.53 -5.81
N ALA A 480 25.28 1.84 -5.83
CA ALA A 480 25.22 0.39 -5.80
C ALA A 480 25.61 -0.26 -7.12
N ASN A 481 25.73 0.52 -8.21
CA ASN A 481 26.35 0.05 -9.45
C ASN A 481 27.76 -0.48 -9.22
N SER A 482 28.44 -0.03 -8.17
CA SER A 482 29.79 -0.51 -7.85
C SER A 482 29.85 -1.93 -7.25
N TYR A 483 28.71 -2.54 -6.88
CA TYR A 483 28.68 -3.88 -6.28
C TYR A 483 27.52 -4.80 -6.74
N LEU A 484 26.47 -4.27 -7.38
CA LEU A 484 25.31 -5.02 -7.91
C LEU A 484 25.15 -4.93 -9.43
N ASN A 485 26.11 -4.32 -10.14
CA ASN A 485 26.12 -4.21 -11.59
C ASN A 485 27.38 -4.86 -12.15
N ARG A 486 27.21 -5.63 -13.23
CA ARG A 486 28.31 -6.09 -14.08
C ARG A 486 27.90 -6.15 -15.54
N SER A 487 28.83 -5.81 -16.42
CA SER A 487 28.67 -6.04 -17.86
C SER A 487 28.68 -7.54 -18.15
N GLY A 488 27.70 -7.97 -18.95
CA GLY A 488 27.46 -9.40 -19.19
C GLY A 488 26.93 -10.14 -17.95
N GLY A 489 26.59 -11.40 -18.16
CA GLY A 489 25.95 -12.24 -17.17
C GLY A 489 26.89 -12.80 -16.11
N ASP A 490 26.33 -13.54 -15.17
CA ASP A 490 27.06 -14.44 -14.27
C ASP A 490 26.40 -15.82 -14.30
N ASN A 491 27.04 -16.76 -14.98
CA ASN A 491 26.49 -18.11 -15.16
C ASN A 491 26.12 -18.80 -13.84
N THR A 492 26.86 -18.54 -12.75
CA THR A 492 26.55 -19.17 -11.46
C THR A 492 25.35 -18.51 -10.81
N PHE A 493 25.25 -17.19 -10.89
CA PHE A 493 24.08 -16.44 -10.44
C PHE A 493 22.83 -16.85 -11.20
N GLU A 494 22.88 -16.84 -12.53
CA GLU A 494 21.75 -17.15 -13.40
C GLU A 494 21.26 -18.58 -13.18
N GLN A 495 22.17 -19.55 -13.02
CA GLN A 495 21.80 -20.93 -12.70
C GLN A 495 21.10 -21.05 -11.35
N ALA A 496 21.63 -20.42 -10.30
CA ALA A 496 21.01 -20.43 -8.98
C ALA A 496 19.65 -19.73 -9.00
N ALA A 497 19.58 -18.55 -9.61
CA ALA A 497 18.36 -17.75 -9.75
C ALA A 497 17.24 -18.53 -10.45
N LEU A 498 17.52 -19.14 -11.61
CA LEU A 498 16.53 -19.90 -12.39
C LEU A 498 16.15 -21.23 -11.73
N ALA A 499 17.07 -21.86 -10.99
CA ALA A 499 16.81 -23.11 -10.29
C ALA A 499 16.05 -22.90 -8.97
N HIS A 500 16.01 -21.68 -8.43
CA HIS A 500 15.39 -21.40 -7.14
C HIS A 500 13.89 -21.71 -7.18
N PRO A 501 13.35 -22.59 -6.31
CA PRO A 501 11.98 -23.09 -6.43
C PRO A 501 10.91 -22.01 -6.24
N LEU A 502 11.21 -20.97 -5.45
CA LEU A 502 10.28 -19.87 -5.18
C LEU A 502 10.49 -18.66 -6.08
N PHE A 503 11.74 -18.38 -6.48
CA PHE A 503 12.12 -17.12 -7.12
C PHE A 503 12.50 -17.30 -8.59
N GLY A 504 12.68 -18.53 -9.05
CA GLY A 504 12.96 -18.87 -10.45
C GLY A 504 11.99 -18.22 -11.43
N PRO A 505 10.66 -18.23 -11.22
CA PRO A 505 9.73 -17.53 -12.10
C PRO A 505 9.96 -16.01 -12.18
N SER A 506 10.26 -15.36 -11.05
CA SER A 506 10.56 -13.93 -10.98
C SER A 506 11.84 -13.60 -11.74
N TRP A 507 12.92 -14.34 -11.48
CA TRP A 507 14.21 -14.15 -12.17
C TRP A 507 14.14 -14.50 -13.66
N GLN A 508 13.40 -15.54 -14.04
CA GLN A 508 13.19 -15.89 -15.44
C GLN A 508 12.46 -14.76 -16.20
N SER A 509 11.46 -14.15 -15.58
CA SER A 509 10.73 -13.02 -16.17
C SER A 509 11.64 -11.79 -16.30
N ALA A 510 12.44 -11.51 -15.26
CA ALA A 510 13.42 -10.43 -15.28
C ALA A 510 14.48 -10.61 -16.38
N PHE A 511 15.06 -11.80 -16.53
CA PHE A 511 16.03 -12.10 -17.60
C PHE A 511 15.44 -12.07 -19.00
N ASN A 512 14.14 -12.38 -19.14
CA ASN A 512 13.45 -12.22 -20.42
C ASN A 512 13.24 -10.74 -20.78
N TYR A 513 13.00 -9.89 -19.78
CA TYR A 513 12.83 -8.45 -19.94
C TYR A 513 14.16 -7.75 -20.23
N TYR A 514 15.21 -8.10 -19.47
CA TYR A 514 16.58 -7.64 -19.68
C TYR A 514 17.55 -8.82 -19.68
N ASN A 515 18.05 -9.19 -20.87
CA ASN A 515 18.93 -10.34 -20.98
C ASN A 515 20.26 -10.10 -20.22
N PRO A 516 20.62 -10.96 -19.26
CA PRO A 516 21.83 -10.81 -18.45
C PRO A 516 23.12 -10.88 -19.28
N ASP A 517 23.13 -11.51 -20.46
CA ASP A 517 24.25 -11.48 -21.41
C ASP A 517 24.66 -10.05 -21.81
N ASN A 518 23.70 -9.11 -21.78
CA ASN A 518 24.02 -7.70 -21.95
C ASN A 518 24.59 -7.12 -20.66
N ARG A 519 23.86 -7.34 -19.55
CA ARG A 519 24.23 -6.85 -18.22
C ARG A 519 23.39 -7.56 -17.16
N LEU A 520 24.03 -8.06 -16.12
CA LEU A 520 23.37 -8.38 -14.86
C LEU A 520 23.46 -7.16 -13.95
N ASP A 521 22.31 -6.56 -13.65
CA ASP A 521 22.21 -5.29 -12.95
C ASP A 521 20.93 -5.25 -12.17
N PHE A 522 21.04 -5.22 -10.84
CA PHE A 522 19.93 -5.03 -9.91
C PHE A 522 20.35 -3.98 -8.87
N SER A 523 21.01 -2.92 -9.33
CA SER A 523 21.67 -1.98 -8.44
C SER A 523 20.71 -1.14 -7.61
N ASP A 524 19.47 -0.92 -8.05
CA ASP A 524 18.45 -0.23 -7.23
C ASP A 524 18.02 -1.04 -5.99
N THR A 525 18.38 -2.31 -5.91
CA THR A 525 18.19 -3.10 -4.68
C THR A 525 19.11 -2.62 -3.55
N GLY A 526 20.16 -1.85 -3.85
CA GLY A 526 21.06 -1.29 -2.84
C GLY A 526 20.35 -0.41 -1.81
N GLU A 527 19.34 0.35 -2.25
CA GLU A 527 18.44 1.15 -1.42
C GLU A 527 17.69 0.27 -0.42
N LEU A 528 17.08 -0.81 -0.89
CA LEU A 528 16.35 -1.74 -0.04
C LEU A 528 17.29 -2.40 0.98
N MET A 529 18.49 -2.79 0.55
CA MET A 529 19.50 -3.36 1.45
C MET A 529 19.94 -2.37 2.53
N TYR A 530 19.99 -1.07 2.21
CA TYR A 530 20.22 -0.02 3.20
C TYR A 530 19.05 0.10 4.19
N ILE A 531 17.80 0.15 3.70
CA ILE A 531 16.59 0.22 4.54
C ILE A 531 16.59 -0.92 5.57
N LEU A 532 16.92 -2.13 5.12
CA LEU A 532 16.90 -3.35 5.95
C LEU A 532 18.18 -3.59 6.75
N GLY A 533 19.20 -2.73 6.62
CA GLY A 533 20.46 -2.89 7.35
C GLY A 533 21.29 -4.12 6.94
N LEU A 534 21.16 -4.58 5.69
CA LEU A 534 21.82 -5.78 5.17
C LEU A 534 23.28 -5.57 4.77
N GLY A 535 23.71 -4.31 4.69
CA GLY A 535 25.04 -3.91 4.19
C GLY A 535 25.14 -3.99 2.67
N GLU A 536 26.35 -3.81 2.13
CA GLU A 536 26.62 -3.86 0.67
C GLU A 536 27.01 -5.28 0.23
N LEU A 537 26.04 -6.21 0.12
CA LEU A 537 26.30 -7.51 -0.49
C LEU A 537 26.57 -7.34 -1.98
N ASN A 538 27.67 -7.89 -2.48
CA ASN A 538 27.89 -7.98 -3.93
C ASN A 538 27.06 -9.11 -4.57
N ILE A 539 27.08 -9.21 -5.91
CA ILE A 539 26.33 -10.22 -6.68
C ILE A 539 26.54 -11.66 -6.16
N ASP A 540 27.79 -12.06 -5.89
CA ASP A 540 28.11 -13.40 -5.39
C ASP A 540 27.58 -13.63 -3.97
N GLN A 541 27.67 -12.61 -3.11
CA GLN A 541 27.17 -12.66 -1.73
C GLN A 541 25.64 -12.69 -1.69
N PHE A 542 24.98 -11.93 -2.58
CA PHE A 542 23.52 -11.99 -2.75
C PHE A 542 23.11 -13.41 -3.16
N ARG A 543 23.77 -13.98 -4.17
CA ARG A 543 23.50 -15.34 -4.64
C ARG A 543 23.62 -16.37 -3.50
N GLN A 544 24.76 -16.36 -2.81
CA GLN A 544 25.03 -17.28 -1.70
C GLN A 544 24.04 -17.16 -0.55
N ARG A 545 23.51 -15.97 -0.31
CA ARG A 545 22.56 -15.74 0.79
C ARG A 545 21.13 -16.12 0.43
N TYR A 546 20.72 -15.85 -0.81
CA TYR A 546 19.30 -15.85 -1.17
C TYR A 546 18.90 -16.85 -2.26
N LEU A 547 19.85 -17.43 -2.99
CA LEU A 547 19.57 -18.27 -4.16
C LEU A 547 20.23 -19.66 -4.09
N ASP A 548 21.28 -19.83 -3.29
CA ASP A 548 22.03 -21.10 -3.15
C ASP A 548 21.35 -22.12 -2.21
#